data_AF-A0A4S8MA54-F1
#
_entry.id   AF-A0A4S8MA54-F1
#
_cell.length_a   1.000
_cell.length_b   1.000
_cell.length_c   1.000
_cell.angle_alpha   90.00
_cell.angle_beta   90.00
_cell.angle_gamma   90.00
#
_symmetry.space_group_name_H-M   'P 1'
#
loop_
_entity.id
_entity.type
_entity.pdbx_description
1 polymer ?
#
loop_
_entity_poly.entity_id
_entity_poly.type
_entity_poly.pdbx_seq_one_letter_code
_entity_poly.pdbx_strand_id
1 'polypeptide(L)'
;MNAVIGDGLLVIEGEKHKLQRKVMNPAFGPAQIREFMDIFLEKSFQVRDIWTDQIDKSDRTDSEIDVLSWFVKATMDIIGVAGFNQQLNTLSGQDQKNRTEFHDFLDMIFHMARASKMNVWRILQVYIPALRVFTARSRSPHHSIRDAKSTMMRMGQQLIEETKRFQAGTGGKGHSIQEGVK
;
A
#
# COMPACT_ATOMS: atom_id res chain seq x y z
N MET A 1 3.44 0.37 -14.90
CA MET A 1 3.59 -0.13 -13.51
C MET A 1 5.05 -0.04 -13.06
N ASN A 2 5.99 -0.65 -13.80
CA ASN A 2 7.44 -0.65 -13.53
C ASN A 2 8.02 0.76 -13.28
N ALA A 3 7.53 1.79 -13.97
CA ALA A 3 8.00 3.17 -13.80
C ALA A 3 7.82 3.71 -12.36
N VAL A 4 6.81 3.23 -11.62
CA VAL A 4 6.53 3.63 -10.23
C VAL A 4 7.12 2.63 -9.24
N ILE A 5 6.83 1.33 -9.42
CA ILE A 5 7.11 0.27 -8.43
C ILE A 5 8.49 -0.39 -8.63
N GLY A 6 9.14 -0.16 -9.78
CA GLY A 6 10.40 -0.82 -10.14
C GLY A 6 10.28 -2.32 -10.39
N ASP A 7 11.37 -3.04 -10.21
CA ASP A 7 11.47 -4.52 -10.31
C ASP A 7 10.97 -5.22 -9.03
N GLY A 8 9.77 -4.83 -8.59
CA GLY A 8 9.08 -5.42 -7.44
C GLY A 8 8.28 -6.67 -7.81
N LEU A 9 7.91 -7.45 -6.79
CA LEU A 9 7.25 -8.76 -6.92
C LEU A 9 6.01 -8.75 -7.82
N LEU A 10 5.27 -7.64 -7.88
CA LEU A 10 4.07 -7.49 -8.71
C LEU A 10 4.31 -7.44 -10.22
N VAL A 11 5.57 -7.31 -10.67
CA VAL A 11 5.90 -7.06 -12.10
C VAL A 11 7.06 -7.90 -12.62
N ILE A 12 7.87 -8.51 -11.76
CA ILE A 12 8.92 -9.43 -12.20
C ILE A 12 8.37 -10.83 -12.45
N GLU A 13 9.03 -11.58 -13.35
CA GLU A 13 8.62 -12.91 -13.77
C GLU A 13 9.77 -13.94 -13.63
N GLY A 14 9.45 -15.22 -13.80
CA GLY A 14 10.43 -16.32 -13.81
C GLY A 14 11.14 -16.56 -12.47
N GLU A 15 12.40 -17.00 -12.52
CA GLU A 15 13.17 -17.36 -11.32
C GLU A 15 13.40 -16.17 -10.37
N LYS A 16 13.45 -14.92 -10.87
CA LYS A 16 13.52 -13.72 -10.01
C LYS A 16 12.26 -13.57 -9.15
N HIS A 17 11.07 -13.80 -9.73
CA HIS A 17 9.79 -13.75 -9.00
C HIS A 17 9.73 -14.84 -7.93
N LYS A 18 10.12 -16.06 -8.28
CA LYS A 18 10.22 -17.20 -7.36
C LYS A 18 11.18 -16.91 -6.19
N LEU A 19 12.32 -16.27 -6.44
CA LEU A 19 13.27 -15.87 -5.40
C LEU A 19 12.70 -14.81 -4.46
N GLN A 20 12.17 -13.69 -4.98
CA GLN A 20 11.54 -12.66 -4.14
C GLN A 20 10.39 -13.23 -3.31
N ARG A 21 9.54 -14.08 -3.90
CA ARG A 21 8.45 -14.74 -3.17
C ARG A 21 8.96 -15.69 -2.08
N LYS A 22 10.03 -16.46 -2.32
CA LYS A 22 10.66 -17.32 -1.30
C LYS A 22 11.16 -16.51 -0.10
N VAL A 23 11.70 -15.31 -0.32
CA VAL A 23 12.18 -14.41 0.75
C VAL A 23 11.03 -13.76 1.52
N MET A 24 9.92 -13.40 0.84
CA MET A 24 8.78 -12.73 1.49
C MET A 24 7.80 -13.67 2.20
N ASN A 25 7.59 -14.89 1.72
CA ASN A 25 6.59 -15.83 2.26
C ASN A 25 6.65 -16.06 3.80
N PRO A 26 7.81 -16.09 4.49
CA PRO A 26 7.85 -16.24 5.95
C PRO A 26 7.10 -15.17 6.74
N ALA A 27 6.98 -13.95 6.21
CA ALA A 27 6.19 -12.87 6.82
C ALA A 27 4.67 -13.10 6.74
N PHE A 28 4.23 -14.08 5.93
CA PHE A 28 2.83 -14.47 5.74
C PHE A 28 2.57 -15.89 6.25
N GLY A 29 3.34 -16.35 7.24
CA GLY A 29 3.10 -17.62 7.91
C GLY A 29 1.84 -17.58 8.81
N PRO A 30 1.28 -18.75 9.19
CA PRO A 30 0.07 -18.80 10.01
C PRO A 30 0.19 -18.15 11.39
N ALA A 31 1.40 -17.99 11.94
CA ALA A 31 1.64 -17.28 13.18
C ALA A 31 1.55 -15.75 12.96
N GLN A 32 2.26 -15.24 11.97
CA GLN A 32 2.27 -13.82 11.59
C GLN A 32 0.87 -13.34 11.19
N ILE A 33 0.11 -14.17 10.46
CA ILE A 33 -1.29 -13.85 10.12
C ILE A 33 -2.17 -13.71 11.38
N ARG A 34 -1.93 -14.50 12.43
CA ARG A 34 -2.65 -14.36 13.71
C ARG A 34 -2.27 -13.07 14.44
N GLU A 35 -1.00 -12.66 14.40
CA GLU A 35 -0.56 -11.37 14.96
C GLU A 35 -1.25 -10.18 14.27
N PHE A 36 -1.60 -10.30 12.98
CA PHE A 36 -2.38 -9.28 12.26
C PHE A 36 -3.89 -9.31 12.54
N MET A 37 -4.44 -10.40 13.11
CA MET A 37 -5.89 -10.50 13.37
C MET A 37 -6.38 -9.44 14.36
N ASP A 38 -5.59 -9.13 15.39
CA ASP A 38 -5.96 -8.13 16.38
C ASP A 38 -6.08 -6.74 15.74
N ILE A 39 -5.17 -6.40 14.81
CA ILE A 39 -5.21 -5.16 14.01
C ILE A 39 -6.47 -5.13 13.13
N PHE A 40 -6.79 -6.24 12.45
CA PHE A 40 -7.98 -6.33 11.60
C PHE A 40 -9.27 -6.15 12.42
N LEU A 41 -9.36 -6.75 13.61
CA LEU A 41 -10.50 -6.62 14.51
C LEU A 41 -10.61 -5.20 15.07
N GLU A 42 -9.51 -4.60 15.53
CA GLU A 42 -9.47 -3.21 16.02
C GLU A 42 -10.02 -2.23 14.98
N LYS A 43 -9.54 -2.30 13.73
CA LYS A 43 -10.01 -1.41 12.66
C LYS A 43 -11.44 -1.73 12.22
N SER A 44 -11.86 -2.99 12.30
CA SER A 44 -13.25 -3.38 12.01
C SER A 44 -14.23 -2.86 13.06
N PHE A 45 -13.85 -2.87 14.35
CA PHE A 45 -14.64 -2.24 15.42
C PHE A 45 -14.68 -0.71 15.27
N GLN A 46 -13.57 -0.06 14.90
CA GLN A 46 -13.56 1.38 14.61
C GLN A 46 -14.53 1.75 13.47
N VAL A 47 -14.57 0.98 12.37
CA VAL A 47 -15.55 1.19 11.28
C VAL A 47 -16.98 0.99 11.77
N ARG A 48 -17.25 -0.07 12.53
CA ARG A 48 -18.58 -0.32 13.13
C ARG A 48 -19.02 0.87 13.98
N ASP A 49 -18.17 1.33 14.90
CA ASP A 49 -18.50 2.38 15.85
C ASP A 49 -18.76 3.72 15.14
N ILE A 50 -17.99 4.02 14.08
CA ILE A 50 -18.25 5.17 13.20
C ILE A 50 -19.61 5.05 12.49
N TRP A 51 -19.97 3.86 11.97
CA TRP A 51 -21.26 3.67 11.29
C TRP A 51 -22.44 3.76 12.26
N THR A 52 -22.32 3.18 13.46
CA THR A 52 -23.32 3.32 14.53
C THR A 52 -23.50 4.79 14.90
N ASP A 53 -22.41 5.53 15.15
CA ASP A 53 -22.45 6.95 15.46
C ASP A 53 -23.07 7.81 14.32
N GLN A 54 -22.85 7.44 13.06
CA GLN A 54 -23.47 8.10 11.90
C GLN A 54 -24.98 7.82 11.79
N ILE A 55 -25.41 6.60 12.12
CA ILE A 55 -26.83 6.23 12.14
C ILE A 55 -27.54 6.93 13.30
N ASP A 56 -26.97 6.87 14.51
CA ASP A 56 -27.54 7.47 15.73
C ASP A 56 -27.65 9.00 15.65
N LYS A 57 -26.75 9.66 14.90
CA LYS A 57 -26.78 11.12 14.64
C LYS A 57 -27.65 11.53 13.46
N SER A 58 -28.22 10.59 12.71
CA SER A 58 -29.04 10.92 11.55
C SER A 58 -30.49 11.20 11.96
N ASP A 59 -30.89 12.48 11.94
CA ASP A 59 -32.29 12.94 12.15
C ASP A 59 -33.28 12.45 11.06
N ARG A 60 -32.83 11.56 10.16
CA ARG A 60 -33.61 11.02 9.04
C ARG A 60 -33.89 9.55 9.28
N THR A 61 -35.08 9.10 8.91
CA THR A 61 -35.48 7.69 8.91
C THR A 61 -34.70 6.81 7.92
N ASP A 62 -33.79 7.38 7.14
CA ASP A 62 -32.97 6.68 6.16
C ASP A 62 -31.57 7.33 6.12
N SER A 63 -30.53 6.51 6.27
CA SER A 63 -29.13 6.94 6.44
C SER A 63 -28.24 6.20 5.45
N GLU A 64 -27.65 6.94 4.51
CA GLU A 64 -26.83 6.39 3.43
C GLU A 64 -25.34 6.37 3.81
N ILE A 65 -24.71 5.20 3.76
CA ILE A 65 -23.31 5.00 4.10
C ILE A 65 -22.53 4.55 2.85
N ASP A 66 -21.51 5.32 2.45
CA ASP A 66 -20.53 4.89 1.43
C ASP A 66 -19.58 3.85 2.03
N VAL A 67 -20.04 2.60 2.02
CA VAL A 67 -19.32 1.42 2.48
C VAL A 67 -17.97 1.26 1.79
N LEU A 68 -17.87 1.60 0.49
CA LEU A 68 -16.62 1.45 -0.27
C LEU A 68 -15.55 2.43 0.22
N SER A 69 -15.90 3.71 0.43
CA SER A 69 -15.00 4.72 0.98
C SER A 69 -14.47 4.32 2.36
N TRP A 70 -15.34 3.79 3.22
CA TRP A 70 -14.94 3.30 4.54
C TRP A 70 -14.00 2.08 4.48
N PHE A 71 -14.25 1.10 3.61
CA PHE A 71 -13.33 -0.04 3.42
C PHE A 71 -11.97 0.38 2.85
N VAL A 72 -11.93 1.38 1.97
CA VAL A 72 -10.66 1.92 1.44
C VAL A 72 -9.82 2.55 2.55
N LYS A 73 -10.44 3.31 3.46
CA LYS A 73 -9.76 3.86 4.65
C LYS A 73 -9.29 2.75 5.59
N ALA A 74 -10.19 1.84 5.96
CA ALA A 74 -9.88 0.75 6.88
C ALA A 74 -8.73 -0.13 6.38
N THR A 75 -8.72 -0.51 5.10
CA THR A 75 -7.63 -1.29 4.50
C THR A 75 -6.32 -0.50 4.41
N MET A 76 -6.38 0.82 4.25
CA MET A 76 -5.20 1.69 4.29
C MET A 76 -4.60 1.77 5.71
N ASP A 77 -5.41 1.99 6.74
CA ASP A 77 -4.97 1.98 8.15
C ASP A 77 -4.40 0.61 8.54
N ILE A 78 -5.05 -0.48 8.13
CA ILE A 78 -4.58 -1.86 8.36
C ILE A 78 -3.19 -2.08 7.75
N ILE A 79 -2.98 -1.75 6.46
CA ILE A 79 -1.67 -1.98 5.83
C ILE A 79 -0.60 -1.03 6.38
N GLY A 80 -0.97 0.17 6.81
CA GLY A 80 -0.07 1.10 7.50
C GLY A 80 0.50 0.50 8.79
N VAL A 81 -0.37 0.00 9.67
CA VAL A 81 0.05 -0.60 10.94
C VAL A 81 0.71 -1.96 10.73
N ALA A 82 0.05 -2.90 10.06
CA ALA A 82 0.54 -4.28 9.93
C ALA A 82 1.76 -4.42 9.00
N GLY A 83 1.85 -3.59 7.95
CA GLY A 83 2.94 -3.66 6.97
C GLY A 83 4.14 -2.77 7.28
N PHE A 84 3.92 -1.64 7.97
CA PHE A 84 4.93 -0.58 8.12
C PHE A 84 5.04 0.00 9.54
N ASN A 85 4.22 -0.46 10.49
CA ASN A 85 4.12 0.07 11.85
C ASN A 85 3.81 1.58 11.91
N GLN A 86 3.06 2.09 10.93
CA GLN A 86 2.67 3.50 10.81
C GLN A 86 1.17 3.69 11.07
N GLN A 87 0.82 4.58 11.99
CA GLN A 87 -0.58 4.94 12.26
C GLN A 87 -1.06 6.02 11.29
N LEU A 88 -1.87 5.65 10.31
CA LEU A 88 -2.39 6.58 9.29
C LEU A 88 -3.67 7.30 9.71
N ASN A 89 -4.45 6.70 10.62
CA ASN A 89 -5.65 7.27 11.24
C ASN A 89 -6.70 7.81 10.25
N THR A 90 -6.80 7.21 9.05
CA THR A 90 -7.72 7.63 7.97
C THR A 90 -9.19 7.48 8.34
N LEU A 91 -9.49 6.56 9.27
CA LEU A 91 -10.84 6.36 9.80
C LEU A 91 -11.32 7.52 10.68
N SER A 92 -10.43 8.16 11.44
CA SER A 92 -10.81 9.13 12.48
C SER A 92 -11.33 10.48 11.96
N GLY A 93 -11.13 10.79 10.67
CA GLY A 93 -11.68 11.97 9.98
C GLY A 93 -11.15 13.35 10.44
N GLN A 94 -10.59 13.43 11.64
CA GLN A 94 -9.84 14.56 12.17
C GLN A 94 -8.43 14.59 11.59
N ASP A 95 -7.84 15.79 11.57
CA ASP A 95 -6.42 16.02 11.29
C ASP A 95 -5.88 15.75 9.89
N GLN A 96 -6.29 16.63 8.95
CA GLN A 96 -5.39 17.16 7.92
C GLN A 96 -4.05 17.69 8.50
N LYS A 97 -4.01 17.94 9.82
CA LYS A 97 -2.86 18.41 10.62
C LYS A 97 -1.87 17.29 11.04
N ASN A 98 -2.31 16.03 11.06
CA ASN A 98 -1.52 14.85 11.46
C ASN A 98 -1.37 13.85 10.30
N ARG A 99 -1.64 14.25 9.05
CA ARG A 99 -1.31 13.46 7.86
C ARG A 99 0.20 13.19 7.84
N THR A 100 0.57 11.97 8.21
CA THR A 100 1.94 11.47 8.03
C THR A 100 2.27 11.49 6.55
N GLU A 101 3.51 11.82 6.17
CA GLU A 101 3.91 11.82 4.76
C GLU A 101 3.60 10.49 4.04
N PHE A 102 3.69 9.38 4.79
CA PHE A 102 3.34 8.03 4.36
C PHE A 102 1.87 7.87 3.91
N HIS A 103 0.94 8.62 4.52
CA HIS A 103 -0.46 8.71 4.10
C HIS A 103 -0.55 9.18 2.65
N ASP A 104 0.01 10.35 2.36
CA ASP A 104 -0.10 11.00 1.06
C ASP A 104 0.66 10.23 -0.03
N PHE A 105 1.73 9.52 0.35
CA PHE A 105 2.42 8.57 -0.53
C PHE A 105 1.55 7.37 -0.92
N LEU A 106 0.88 6.71 0.04
CA LEU A 106 -0.02 5.61 -0.25
C LEU A 106 -1.23 6.09 -1.06
N ASP A 107 -1.82 7.21 -0.68
CA ASP A 107 -2.93 7.86 -1.39
C ASP A 107 -2.54 8.08 -2.86
N MET A 108 -1.38 8.71 -3.12
CA MET A 108 -0.86 8.92 -4.48
C MET A 108 -0.73 7.61 -5.26
N ILE A 109 -0.14 6.55 -4.67
CA ILE A 109 0.00 5.26 -5.36
C ILE A 109 -1.36 4.62 -5.66
N PHE A 110 -2.29 4.60 -4.71
CA PHE A 110 -3.61 4.02 -4.92
C PHE A 110 -4.45 4.83 -5.91
N HIS A 111 -4.35 6.16 -5.91
CA HIS A 111 -4.96 7.01 -6.93
C HIS A 111 -4.35 6.74 -8.32
N MET A 112 -3.03 6.58 -8.44
CA MET A 112 -2.38 6.19 -9.70
C MET A 112 -2.79 4.78 -10.16
N ALA A 113 -2.99 3.83 -9.23
CA ALA A 113 -3.47 2.49 -9.53
C ALA A 113 -4.91 2.49 -10.05
N ARG A 114 -5.83 3.24 -9.42
CA ARG A 114 -7.23 3.42 -9.88
C ARG A 114 -7.31 4.23 -11.18
N ALA A 115 -6.51 5.29 -11.30
CA ALA A 115 -6.43 6.14 -12.50
C ALA A 115 -5.75 5.45 -13.69
N SER A 116 -5.03 4.35 -13.46
CA SER A 116 -4.62 3.40 -14.49
C SER A 116 -5.83 2.62 -15.02
N LYS A 117 -6.82 3.33 -15.56
CA LYS A 117 -7.90 2.76 -16.37
C LYS A 117 -7.25 1.89 -17.44
N MET A 118 -7.54 0.59 -17.38
CA MET A 118 -7.11 -0.39 -18.35
C MET A 118 -7.96 -0.20 -19.62
N ASN A 119 -7.69 0.89 -20.32
CA ASN A 119 -8.43 1.30 -21.51
C ASN A 119 -8.37 0.16 -22.53
N VAL A 120 -9.50 -0.18 -23.15
CA VAL A 120 -9.57 -1.15 -24.26
C VAL A 120 -8.57 -0.78 -25.37
N TRP A 121 -8.36 0.52 -25.57
CA TRP A 121 -7.31 1.10 -26.40
C TRP A 121 -5.89 0.55 -26.12
N ARG A 122 -5.52 0.39 -24.85
CA ARG A 122 -4.21 -0.13 -24.44
C ARG A 122 -4.09 -1.65 -24.67
N ILE A 123 -5.20 -2.39 -24.60
CA ILE A 123 -5.25 -3.82 -25.00
C ILE A 123 -5.10 -3.94 -26.52
N LEU A 124 -5.79 -3.10 -27.30
CA LEU A 124 -5.66 -3.04 -28.76
C LEU A 124 -4.21 -2.73 -29.19
N GLN A 125 -3.52 -1.84 -28.48
CA GLN A 125 -2.11 -1.55 -28.68
C GLN A 125 -1.14 -2.69 -28.29
N VAL A 126 -1.57 -3.68 -27.50
CA VAL A 126 -0.78 -4.90 -27.27
C VAL A 126 -0.74 -5.74 -28.54
N TYR A 127 -1.91 -5.97 -29.17
CA TYR A 127 -2.06 -6.78 -30.37
C TYR A 127 -1.68 -6.08 -31.68
N ILE A 128 -1.76 -4.74 -31.76
CA ILE A 128 -1.40 -3.97 -32.96
C ILE A 128 -0.26 -2.99 -32.64
N PRO A 129 1.02 -3.40 -32.82
CA PRO A 129 2.18 -2.57 -32.47
C PRO A 129 2.23 -1.22 -33.19
N ALA A 130 1.72 -1.13 -34.42
CA ALA A 130 1.69 0.10 -35.22
C ALA A 130 0.92 1.24 -34.51
N LEU A 131 -0.12 0.93 -33.73
CA LEU A 131 -0.89 1.93 -32.97
C LEU A 131 -0.11 2.54 -31.81
N ARG A 132 1.02 1.94 -31.38
CA ARG A 132 1.91 2.54 -30.36
C ARG A 132 2.67 3.73 -30.94
N VAL A 133 3.14 3.64 -32.18
CA VAL A 133 3.92 4.69 -32.86
C VAL A 133 3.11 5.98 -32.99
N PHE A 134 1.82 5.86 -33.37
CA PHE A 134 0.92 7.02 -33.48
C PHE A 134 0.71 7.74 -32.15
N THR A 135 0.65 7.02 -31.03
CA THR A 135 0.44 7.61 -29.69
C THR A 135 1.72 7.98 -28.94
N ALA A 136 2.90 7.63 -29.46
CA ALA A 136 4.20 7.92 -28.82
C ALA A 136 4.51 9.43 -28.68
N ARG A 137 3.73 10.29 -29.35
CA ARG A 137 3.80 11.76 -29.21
C ARG A 137 2.92 12.31 -28.06
N SER A 138 2.13 11.47 -27.40
CA SER A 138 1.30 11.88 -26.25
C SER A 138 2.18 12.13 -25.03
N ARG A 139 2.09 13.35 -24.47
CA ARG A 139 2.96 13.86 -23.40
C ARG A 139 2.96 12.93 -22.18
N SER A 140 4.11 12.35 -21.87
CA SER A 140 4.29 11.52 -20.69
C SER A 140 4.18 12.34 -19.39
N PRO A 141 3.28 11.98 -18.44
CA PRO A 141 3.21 12.63 -17.13
C PRO A 141 4.38 12.15 -16.26
N HIS A 142 5.57 12.70 -16.50
CA HIS A 142 6.81 12.22 -15.89
C HIS A 142 7.17 12.82 -14.52
N HIS A 143 6.51 13.90 -14.07
CA HIS A 143 6.85 14.53 -12.78
C HIS A 143 6.36 13.65 -11.61
N SER A 144 5.05 13.38 -11.51
CA SER A 144 4.48 12.50 -10.46
C SER A 144 5.11 11.09 -10.45
N ILE A 145 5.37 10.55 -11.65
CA ILE A 145 6.55 9.72 -12.01
C ILE A 145 7.68 9.67 -10.96
N ARG A 146 8.56 10.68 -11.07
CA ARG A 146 9.81 10.80 -10.34
C ARG A 146 9.59 11.12 -8.87
N ASP A 147 8.57 11.92 -8.56
CA ASP A 147 8.25 12.36 -7.20
C ASP A 147 7.75 11.18 -6.35
N ALA A 148 6.93 10.29 -6.92
CA ALA A 148 6.55 9.04 -6.26
C ALA A 148 7.76 8.14 -5.97
N LYS A 149 8.71 8.05 -6.92
CA LYS A 149 9.89 7.21 -6.78
C LYS A 149 10.89 7.74 -5.74
N SER A 150 11.10 9.06 -5.66
CA SER A 150 11.97 9.66 -4.63
C SER A 150 11.37 9.53 -3.23
N THR A 151 10.07 9.78 -3.08
CA THR A 151 9.35 9.59 -1.82
C THR A 151 9.40 8.14 -1.35
N MET A 152 9.13 7.17 -2.24
CA MET A 152 9.24 5.73 -1.93
C MET A 152 10.63 5.36 -1.42
N MET A 153 11.69 5.84 -2.08
CA MET A 153 13.07 5.49 -1.72
C MET A 153 13.48 6.04 -0.36
N ARG A 154 13.11 7.29 -0.03
CA ARG A 154 13.41 7.87 1.28
C ARG A 154 12.59 7.22 2.40
N MET A 155 11.30 6.98 2.19
CA MET A 155 10.47 6.26 3.18
C MET A 155 10.99 4.86 3.43
N GLY A 156 11.37 4.13 2.38
CA GLY A 156 12.01 2.82 2.51
C GLY A 156 13.30 2.86 3.33
N GLN A 157 14.14 3.89 3.13
CA GLN A 157 15.35 4.10 3.95
C GLN A 157 15.00 4.40 5.42
N GLN A 158 14.05 5.30 5.69
CA GLN A 158 13.60 5.65 7.04
C GLN A 158 13.06 4.41 7.79
N LEU A 159 12.18 3.63 7.15
CA LEU A 159 11.63 2.39 7.72
C LEU A 159 12.71 1.33 8.00
N ILE A 160 13.73 1.20 7.13
CA ILE A 160 14.86 0.30 7.36
C ILE A 160 15.71 0.78 8.55
N GLU A 161 15.93 2.09 8.70
CA GLU A 161 16.63 2.64 9.86
C GLU A 161 15.85 2.45 11.16
N GLU A 162 14.55 2.73 11.17
CA GLU A 162 13.67 2.51 12.32
C GLU A 162 13.64 1.03 12.73
N THR A 163 13.49 0.13 11.76
CA THR A 163 13.53 -1.33 12.00
C THR A 163 14.87 -1.77 12.57
N LYS A 164 15.99 -1.25 12.07
CA LYS A 164 17.33 -1.53 12.62
C LYS A 164 17.48 -1.02 14.06
N ARG A 165 17.00 0.19 14.36
CA ARG A 165 17.02 0.78 15.71
C ARG A 165 16.16 -0.06 16.68
N PHE A 166 14.99 -0.51 16.23
CA PHE A 166 14.12 -1.39 17.01
C PHE A 166 14.81 -2.73 17.31
N GLN A 167 15.37 -3.40 16.30
CA GLN A 167 16.11 -4.66 16.49
C GLN A 167 17.34 -4.52 17.41
N ALA A 168 18.05 -3.39 17.34
CA ALA A 168 19.17 -3.09 18.23
C ALA A 168 18.71 -2.86 19.69
N GLY A 169 17.59 -2.16 19.89
CA GLY A 169 17.01 -1.90 21.21
C GLY A 169 16.36 -3.12 21.88
N THR A 170 15.82 -4.06 21.11
CA THR A 170 15.11 -5.26 21.64
C THR A 170 16.06 -6.42 22.00
N GLY A 171 17.38 -6.26 21.83
CA GLY A 171 18.36 -7.20 22.38
C GLY A 171 18.34 -8.62 21.79
N GLY A 172 18.92 -8.77 20.59
CA GLY A 172 19.59 -10.04 20.24
C GLY A 172 18.70 -11.29 20.07
N LYS A 173 17.51 -11.18 19.50
CA LYS A 173 16.77 -12.33 18.90
C LYS A 173 16.62 -12.20 17.38
N GLY A 174 17.73 -11.88 16.71
CA GLY A 174 17.81 -11.93 15.26
C GLY A 174 17.82 -13.37 14.77
N HIS A 175 16.76 -13.79 14.06
CA HIS A 175 16.78 -15.04 13.30
C HIS A 175 17.83 -14.90 12.20
N SER A 176 18.92 -15.65 12.32
CA SER A 176 20.08 -15.54 11.42
C SER A 176 19.70 -15.96 10.00
N ILE A 177 19.47 -14.98 9.12
CA ILE A 177 19.53 -15.20 7.68
C ILE A 177 21.00 -15.49 7.36
N GLN A 178 21.31 -16.79 7.24
CA GLN A 178 22.66 -17.24 6.91
C GLN A 178 23.05 -16.70 5.53
N GLU A 179 24.20 -16.04 5.47
CA GLU A 179 24.87 -15.71 4.22
C GLU A 179 25.20 -17.02 3.49
N GLY A 180 24.55 -17.23 2.35
CA GLY A 180 24.71 -18.40 1.49
C GLY A 180 25.18 -18.01 0.09
N VAL A 181 26.25 -17.22 0.00
CA VAL A 181 26.93 -16.94 -1.27
C VAL A 181 28.11 -17.91 -1.44
N LYS A 182 27.88 -18.95 -2.23
CA LYS A 182 28.89 -19.66 -3.04
C LYS A 182 28.24 -20.03 -4.36
#